data_AF-A0A5E6SKN9-F1
#
_entry.id   AF-A0A5E6SKN9-F1
#
_cell.length_a   1.000
_cell.length_b   1.000
_cell.length_c   1.000
_cell.angle_alpha   90.00
_cell.angle_beta   90.00
_cell.angle_gamma   90.00
#
_symmetry.space_group_name_H-M   'P 1'
#
loop_
_entity.id
_entity.type
_entity.pdbx_description
1 polymer ?
#
loop_
_entity_poly.entity_id
_entity_poly.type
_entity_poly.pdbx_seq_one_letter_code
_entity_poly.pdbx_strand_id
1 'polypeptide(L)'
;MAGVNWPKRGVHWSRLGSETTVSAEDNAKLIRAAHKFTEHAISEDDLWNLLRSVATAKNEEKIAHQRAATHKDTLRSLRAMLTLDPPSLVDALSKCARETFIDVQIAQNRIPWEEIDWVASEEGSWEVHGPRTMRRSVQEALDAATAKKCPRGPKKKPYQIALALTCLTMWEGCRQKNSPGRLEFTRAAFNAAGMYLHDKRIGALLTKVGKSECRRSN
;
A
#
# COMPACT_ATOMS: atom_id res chain seq x y z
N MET A 1 31.44 -35.07 2.18
CA MET A 1 30.07 -34.50 2.16
C MET A 1 29.66 -34.24 3.60
N ALA A 2 29.65 -32.98 4.03
CA ALA A 2 29.22 -32.60 5.38
C ALA A 2 27.87 -31.88 5.27
N GLY A 3 26.84 -32.47 5.87
CA GLY A 3 25.48 -31.93 5.90
C GLY A 3 25.40 -30.62 6.68
N VAL A 4 24.66 -29.67 6.15
CA VAL A 4 24.37 -28.39 6.79
C VAL A 4 23.46 -28.65 7.99
N ASN A 5 23.99 -28.47 9.20
CA ASN A 5 23.23 -28.49 10.44
C ASN A 5 22.40 -27.20 10.55
N TRP A 6 21.08 -27.33 10.43
CA TRP A 6 20.13 -26.26 10.71
C TRP A 6 20.09 -26.00 12.24
N PRO A 7 20.13 -24.74 12.70
CA PRO A 7 19.94 -24.44 14.11
C PRO A 7 18.51 -24.81 14.56
N LYS A 8 18.46 -25.59 15.64
CA LYS A 8 17.23 -26.05 16.31
C LYS A 8 16.45 -24.86 16.88
N ARG A 9 15.12 -24.95 16.71
CA ARG A 9 14.02 -24.15 17.27
C ARG A 9 14.39 -23.29 18.50
N GLY A 10 14.25 -21.97 18.37
CA GLY A 10 14.29 -21.07 19.51
C GLY A 10 14.43 -19.59 19.16
N VAL A 11 13.47 -19.01 18.42
CA VAL A 11 12.89 -17.65 18.53
C VAL A 11 11.86 -17.56 17.38
N HIS A 12 10.58 -17.42 17.71
CA HIS A 12 9.48 -17.40 16.75
C HIS A 12 9.51 -16.11 15.91
N TRP A 13 9.88 -16.21 14.63
CA TRP A 13 9.74 -15.15 13.61
C TRP A 13 8.30 -14.66 13.41
N SER A 14 7.33 -15.31 14.02
CA SER A 14 5.89 -15.02 13.96
C SER A 14 5.40 -14.05 15.04
N ARG A 15 6.29 -13.36 15.77
CA ARG A 15 5.91 -12.36 16.79
C ARG A 15 6.19 -10.90 16.40
N LEU A 16 6.45 -10.63 15.12
CA LEU A 16 6.24 -9.30 14.57
C LEU A 16 4.77 -9.20 14.19
N GLY A 17 4.08 -8.24 14.79
CA GLY A 17 2.64 -8.00 14.60
C GLY A 17 2.25 -8.04 13.13
N SER A 18 1.11 -8.68 12.87
CA SER A 18 0.42 -8.78 11.60
C SER A 18 0.60 -7.53 10.73
N GLU A 19 0.97 -7.77 9.47
CA GLU A 19 1.17 -6.82 8.37
C GLU A 19 2.64 -6.48 8.05
N THR A 20 3.14 -7.19 7.03
CA THR A 20 4.34 -6.93 6.19
C THR A 20 5.59 -7.75 6.45
N THR A 21 5.50 -9.04 6.15
CA THR A 21 6.69 -9.85 5.90
C THR A 21 6.96 -9.89 4.40
N VAL A 22 8.01 -9.19 3.96
CA VAL A 22 8.71 -9.55 2.72
C VAL A 22 9.04 -11.04 2.83
N SER A 23 8.76 -11.83 1.79
CA SER A 23 8.94 -13.28 1.90
C SER A 23 10.41 -13.61 2.21
N ALA A 24 10.65 -14.71 2.95
CA ALA A 24 12.01 -15.16 3.22
C ALA A 24 12.80 -15.40 1.91
N GLU A 25 12.11 -15.77 0.83
CA GLU A 25 12.68 -15.94 -0.49
C GLU A 25 13.11 -14.62 -1.12
N ASP A 26 12.29 -13.57 -1.03
CA ASP A 26 12.60 -12.23 -1.54
C ASP A 26 13.79 -11.63 -0.76
N ASN A 27 13.81 -11.79 0.57
CA ASN A 27 14.93 -11.38 1.41
C ASN A 27 16.21 -12.16 1.04
N ALA A 28 16.14 -13.48 0.86
CA ALA A 28 17.29 -14.28 0.45
C ALA A 28 17.79 -13.93 -0.96
N LYS A 29 16.90 -13.57 -1.89
CA LYS A 29 17.28 -13.05 -3.22
C LYS A 29 17.99 -11.71 -3.11
N LEU A 30 17.48 -10.81 -2.27
CA LEU A 30 18.07 -9.50 -2.03
C LEU A 30 19.45 -9.59 -1.38
N ILE A 31 19.61 -10.44 -0.35
CA ILE A 31 20.90 -10.69 0.31
C ILE A 31 21.91 -11.25 -0.69
N ARG A 32 21.52 -12.25 -1.51
CA ARG A 32 22.38 -12.79 -2.57
C ARG A 32 22.77 -11.75 -3.61
N ALA A 33 21.83 -10.90 -4.03
CA ALA A 33 22.12 -9.79 -4.95
C ALA A 33 23.08 -8.79 -4.32
N ALA A 34 22.86 -8.43 -3.05
CA ALA A 34 23.73 -7.53 -2.31
C ALA A 34 25.17 -8.07 -2.29
N HIS A 35 25.39 -9.29 -1.80
CA HIS A 35 26.72 -9.91 -1.80
C HIS A 35 27.34 -10.06 -3.19
N LYS A 36 26.54 -10.41 -4.20
CA LYS A 36 27.03 -10.56 -5.58
C LYS A 36 27.52 -9.24 -6.16
N PHE A 37 26.82 -8.13 -5.91
CA PHE A 37 27.10 -6.85 -6.57
C PHE A 37 28.05 -5.96 -5.78
N THR A 38 28.14 -6.09 -4.45
CA THR A 38 29.08 -5.32 -3.65
C THR A 38 30.48 -5.94 -3.63
N GLU A 39 30.61 -7.25 -3.88
CA GLU A 39 31.86 -8.02 -3.85
C GLU A 39 32.65 -7.94 -2.53
N HIS A 40 32.14 -7.23 -1.51
CA HIS A 40 32.73 -7.00 -0.20
C HIS A 40 31.74 -7.38 0.90
N ALA A 41 32.26 -7.66 2.10
CA ALA A 41 31.44 -7.90 3.28
C ALA A 41 30.65 -6.63 3.62
N ILE A 42 29.35 -6.67 3.36
CA ILE A 42 28.39 -5.65 3.79
C ILE A 42 28.28 -5.78 5.30
N SER A 43 28.30 -4.66 6.02
CA SER A 43 28.09 -4.67 7.48
C SER A 43 26.70 -5.23 7.80
N GLU A 44 26.57 -5.91 8.94
CA GLU A 44 25.27 -6.45 9.34
C GLU A 44 24.21 -5.34 9.45
N ASP A 45 24.61 -4.17 9.98
CA ASP A 45 23.77 -2.99 10.12
C ASP A 45 23.25 -2.45 8.78
N ASP A 46 24.12 -2.35 7.76
CA ASP A 46 23.73 -1.88 6.42
C ASP A 46 22.77 -2.86 5.75
N LEU A 47 23.00 -4.17 5.94
CA LEU A 47 22.12 -5.21 5.43
C LEU A 47 20.72 -5.12 6.08
N TRP A 48 20.67 -4.94 7.41
CA TRP A 48 19.42 -4.74 8.14
C TRP A 48 18.68 -3.48 7.68
N ASN A 49 19.41 -2.39 7.46
CA ASN A 49 18.84 -1.15 6.95
C ASN A 49 18.23 -1.32 5.55
N LEU A 50 18.91 -2.05 4.64
CA LEU A 50 18.37 -2.37 3.32
C LEU A 50 17.08 -3.20 3.42
N LEU A 51 17.08 -4.26 4.22
CA LEU A 51 15.92 -5.13 4.40
C LEU A 51 14.73 -4.35 4.98
N ARG A 52 14.96 -3.51 5.98
CA ARG A 52 13.93 -2.65 6.58
C ARG A 52 13.37 -1.65 5.57
N SER A 53 14.22 -0.99 4.80
CA SER A 53 13.80 -0.05 3.75
C SER A 53 12.97 -0.74 2.67
N VAL A 54 13.34 -1.96 2.25
CA VAL A 54 12.56 -2.75 1.29
C VAL A 54 11.20 -3.17 1.86
N ALA A 55 11.15 -3.60 3.12
CA ALA A 55 9.89 -3.94 3.78
C ALA A 55 8.93 -2.75 3.87
N THR A 56 9.44 -1.60 4.34
CA THR A 56 8.68 -0.34 4.40
C THR A 56 8.17 0.06 3.02
N ALA A 57 9.02 0.02 1.99
CA ALA A 57 8.63 0.40 0.64
C ALA A 57 7.59 -0.56 0.03
N LYS A 58 7.69 -1.86 0.30
CA LYS A 58 6.69 -2.85 -0.12
C LYS A 58 5.34 -2.62 0.55
N ASN A 59 5.33 -2.28 1.84
CA ASN A 59 4.11 -1.95 2.57
C ASN A 59 3.43 -0.72 1.98
N GLU A 60 4.19 0.36 1.80
CA GLU A 60 3.68 1.62 1.27
C GLU A 60 3.12 1.47 -0.16
N GLU A 61 3.81 0.71 -1.03
CA GLU A 61 3.30 0.43 -2.39
C GLU A 61 2.02 -0.44 -2.34
N LYS A 62 1.95 -1.43 -1.43
CA LYS A 62 0.72 -2.23 -1.23
C LYS A 62 -0.45 -1.38 -0.75
N ILE A 63 -0.24 -0.53 0.25
CA ILE A 63 -1.24 0.41 0.78
C ILE A 63 -1.70 1.37 -0.32
N ALA A 64 -0.77 1.90 -1.12
CA ALA A 64 -1.10 2.77 -2.24
C ALA A 64 -1.96 2.08 -3.31
N HIS A 65 -1.63 0.83 -3.66
CA HIS A 65 -2.44 0.05 -4.61
C HIS A 65 -3.82 -0.30 -4.06
N GLN A 66 -3.91 -0.72 -2.80
CA GLN A 66 -5.19 -1.02 -2.14
C GLN A 66 -6.11 0.20 -2.12
N ARG A 67 -5.60 1.38 -1.72
CA ARG A 67 -6.38 2.63 -1.69
C ARG A 67 -6.89 3.06 -3.07
N ALA A 68 -6.12 2.82 -4.13
CA ALA A 68 -6.52 3.17 -5.49
C ALA A 68 -7.57 2.20 -6.06
N ALA A 69 -7.45 0.92 -5.74
CA ALA A 69 -8.43 -0.09 -6.12
C ALA A 69 -9.78 0.15 -5.40
N THR A 70 -9.74 0.38 -4.08
CA THR A 70 -10.97 0.52 -3.27
C THR A 70 -11.80 1.74 -3.64
N HIS A 71 -11.22 2.90 -3.92
CA HIS A 71 -12.01 4.09 -4.27
C HIS A 71 -12.77 3.93 -5.60
N LYS A 72 -12.11 3.39 -6.63
CA LYS A 72 -12.75 3.14 -7.93
C LYS A 72 -13.85 2.09 -7.81
N ASP A 73 -13.63 1.05 -7.02
CA ASP A 73 -14.62 0.01 -6.79
C ASP A 73 -15.80 0.52 -5.95
N THR A 74 -15.56 1.34 -4.92
CA THR A 74 -16.61 2.05 -4.18
C THR A 74 -17.47 2.91 -5.11
N LEU A 75 -16.86 3.70 -6.00
CA LEU A 75 -17.61 4.51 -6.97
C LEU A 75 -18.45 3.64 -7.92
N ARG A 76 -17.91 2.50 -8.38
CA ARG A 76 -18.64 1.57 -9.25
C ARG A 76 -19.82 0.96 -8.50
N SER A 77 -19.60 0.49 -7.27
CA SER A 77 -20.63 -0.12 -6.43
C SER A 77 -21.76 0.85 -6.11
N LEU A 78 -21.44 2.08 -5.69
CA LEU A 78 -22.45 3.11 -5.39
C LEU A 78 -23.29 3.48 -6.63
N ARG A 79 -22.66 3.61 -7.82
CA ARG A 79 -23.40 3.83 -9.07
C ARG A 79 -24.32 2.68 -9.43
N ALA A 80 -23.86 1.43 -9.25
CA ALA A 80 -24.68 0.26 -9.49
C ALA A 80 -25.90 0.21 -8.55
N MET A 81 -25.69 0.49 -7.26
CA MET A 81 -26.76 0.54 -6.25
C MET A 81 -27.89 1.52 -6.62
N LEU A 82 -27.56 2.69 -7.20
CA LEU A 82 -28.56 3.67 -7.63
C LEU A 82 -29.46 3.18 -8.78
N THR A 83 -29.08 2.11 -9.48
CA THR A 83 -29.90 1.53 -10.57
C THR A 83 -30.79 0.37 -10.11
N LEU A 84 -30.61 -0.12 -8.88
CA LEU A 84 -31.34 -1.26 -8.33
C LEU A 84 -32.74 -0.86 -7.87
N ASP A 85 -33.69 -1.78 -7.96
CA ASP A 85 -34.99 -1.69 -7.31
C ASP A 85 -34.85 -1.78 -5.77
N PRO A 86 -35.85 -1.31 -4.99
CA PRO A 86 -35.74 -1.21 -3.53
C PRO A 86 -35.33 -2.51 -2.81
N PRO A 87 -35.92 -3.69 -3.11
CA PRO A 87 -35.49 -4.95 -2.49
C PRO A 87 -34.02 -5.28 -2.81
N SER A 88 -33.61 -5.15 -4.07
CA SER A 88 -32.24 -5.41 -4.50
C SER A 88 -31.23 -4.41 -3.92
N LEU A 89 -31.66 -3.17 -3.66
CA LEU A 89 -30.83 -2.15 -3.01
C LEU A 89 -30.53 -2.52 -1.55
N VAL A 90 -31.53 -3.00 -0.82
CA VAL A 90 -31.34 -3.48 0.57
C VAL A 90 -30.37 -4.66 0.59
N ASP A 91 -30.56 -5.63 -0.30
CA ASP A 91 -29.65 -6.77 -0.43
C ASP A 91 -28.22 -6.33 -0.77
N ALA A 92 -28.06 -5.42 -1.73
CA ALA A 92 -26.77 -4.90 -2.13
C ALA A 92 -26.05 -4.14 -0.99
N LEU A 93 -26.77 -3.37 -0.18
CA LEU A 93 -26.21 -2.68 0.98
C LEU A 93 -25.72 -3.67 2.05
N SER A 94 -26.45 -4.75 2.28
CA SER A 94 -26.07 -5.79 3.25
C SER A 94 -24.81 -6.57 2.84
N LYS A 95 -24.55 -6.70 1.53
CA LYS A 95 -23.45 -7.49 0.95
C LYS A 95 -22.26 -6.65 0.46
N CYS A 96 -22.35 -5.33 0.53
CA CYS A 96 -21.29 -4.48 0.00
C CYS A 96 -20.01 -4.50 0.86
N ALA A 97 -18.91 -4.00 0.28
CA ALA A 97 -17.66 -3.84 1.02
C ALA A 97 -17.89 -2.93 2.24
N ARG A 98 -17.27 -3.29 3.37
CA ARG A 98 -17.44 -2.59 4.65
C ARG A 98 -17.18 -1.09 4.53
N GLU A 99 -16.18 -0.68 3.76
CA GLU A 99 -15.86 0.74 3.55
C GLU A 99 -16.97 1.47 2.79
N THR A 100 -17.55 0.83 1.76
CA THR A 100 -18.70 1.36 1.03
C THR A 100 -19.93 1.49 1.94
N PHE A 101 -20.19 0.49 2.78
CA PHE A 101 -21.27 0.52 3.76
C PHE A 101 -21.11 1.67 4.76
N ILE A 102 -19.89 1.88 5.29
CA ILE A 102 -19.58 2.99 6.21
C ILE A 102 -19.82 4.35 5.53
N ASP A 103 -19.38 4.53 4.28
CA ASP A 103 -19.62 5.78 3.54
C ASP A 103 -21.13 6.06 3.38
N VAL A 104 -21.93 5.03 3.11
CA VAL A 104 -23.41 5.14 3.04
C VAL A 104 -24.02 5.47 4.41
N GLN A 105 -23.58 4.83 5.49
CA GLN A 105 -24.06 5.15 6.85
C GLN A 105 -23.72 6.58 7.26
N ILE A 106 -22.52 7.06 6.94
CA ILE A 106 -22.12 8.46 7.21
C ILE A 106 -23.03 9.42 6.45
N ALA A 107 -23.34 9.14 5.19
CA ALA A 107 -24.26 9.95 4.41
C ALA A 107 -25.68 9.91 4.99
N GLN A 108 -26.15 8.74 5.39
CA GLN A 108 -27.47 8.55 6.00
C GLN A 108 -27.64 9.35 7.29
N ASN A 109 -26.62 9.38 8.15
CA ASN A 109 -26.64 10.15 9.40
C ASN A 109 -26.61 11.68 9.19
N ARG A 110 -26.37 12.15 7.96
CA ARG A 110 -26.43 13.58 7.61
C ARG A 110 -27.81 14.01 7.14
N ILE A 111 -28.67 13.07 6.78
CA ILE A 111 -30.04 13.36 6.37
C ILE A 111 -30.79 13.87 7.61
N PRO A 112 -31.38 15.09 7.56
CA PRO A 112 -32.18 15.61 8.66
C PRO A 112 -33.30 14.63 9.02
N TRP A 113 -33.55 14.45 10.32
CA TRP A 113 -34.53 13.48 10.82
C TRP A 113 -35.92 13.64 10.16
N GLU A 114 -36.33 14.89 9.93
CA GLU A 114 -37.60 15.26 9.30
C GLU A 114 -37.72 14.82 7.83
N GLU A 115 -36.59 14.57 7.16
CA GLU A 115 -36.51 14.16 5.77
C GLU A 115 -36.31 12.64 5.62
N ILE A 116 -36.28 11.91 6.74
CA ILE A 116 -36.17 10.46 6.76
C ILE A 116 -37.54 9.85 6.50
N ASP A 117 -37.61 9.06 5.44
CA ASP A 117 -38.69 8.15 5.12
C ASP A 117 -38.55 6.91 6.03
N TRP A 118 -39.56 6.64 6.84
CA TRP A 118 -39.64 5.49 7.72
C TRP A 118 -40.71 4.54 7.22
N VAL A 119 -40.40 3.25 7.16
CA VAL A 119 -41.33 2.22 6.70
C VAL A 119 -41.33 1.09 7.72
N ALA A 120 -42.50 0.49 7.92
CA ALA A 120 -42.62 -0.67 8.79
C ALA A 120 -41.73 -1.81 8.28
N SER A 121 -40.97 -2.42 9.19
CA SER A 121 -40.23 -3.63 8.87
C SER A 121 -41.18 -4.80 8.61
N GLU A 122 -40.88 -5.64 7.62
CA GLU A 122 -41.64 -6.87 7.36
C GLU A 122 -41.48 -7.90 8.49
N GLU A 123 -40.45 -7.77 9.33
CA GLU A 123 -40.11 -8.73 10.39
C GLU A 123 -40.56 -8.32 11.80
N GLY A 124 -41.20 -7.16 12.00
CA GLY A 124 -41.62 -6.75 13.34
C GLY A 124 -42.17 -5.33 13.50
N SER A 125 -42.28 -4.89 14.75
CA SER A 125 -42.90 -3.60 15.15
C SER A 125 -41.93 -2.41 15.13
N TRP A 126 -40.81 -2.50 14.41
CA TRP A 126 -39.83 -1.42 14.31
C TRP A 126 -39.82 -0.80 12.92
N GLU A 127 -39.45 0.47 12.86
CA GLU A 127 -39.33 1.21 11.61
C GLU A 127 -37.91 1.08 11.06
N VAL A 128 -37.82 0.91 9.74
CA VAL A 128 -36.56 0.93 9.00
C VAL A 128 -36.57 2.09 8.02
N HIS A 129 -35.38 2.51 7.60
CA HIS A 129 -35.27 3.54 6.59
C HIS A 129 -35.91 3.08 5.28
N GLY A 130 -36.73 3.95 4.72
CA GLY A 130 -37.42 3.68 3.48
C GLY A 130 -36.52 3.73 2.26
N PRO A 131 -36.98 3.13 1.14
CA PRO A 131 -36.24 3.12 -0.12
C PRO A 131 -35.77 4.49 -0.57
N ARG A 132 -36.56 5.53 -0.28
CA ARG A 132 -36.23 6.91 -0.64
C ARG A 132 -35.02 7.43 0.14
N THR A 133 -34.99 7.19 1.46
CA THR A 133 -33.85 7.58 2.31
C THR A 133 -32.62 6.76 1.99
N MET A 134 -32.75 5.45 1.77
CA MET A 134 -31.63 4.59 1.38
C MET A 134 -31.02 5.02 0.04
N ARG A 135 -31.84 5.34 -0.96
CA ARG A 135 -31.36 5.82 -2.25
C ARG A 135 -30.67 7.18 -2.13
N ARG A 136 -31.21 8.07 -1.30
CA ARG A 136 -30.60 9.37 -1.02
C ARG A 136 -29.25 9.23 -0.31
N SER A 137 -29.12 8.36 0.69
CA SER A 137 -27.84 8.15 1.37
C SER A 137 -26.79 7.57 0.43
N VAL A 138 -27.16 6.66 -0.47
CA VAL A 138 -26.25 6.17 -1.53
C VAL A 138 -25.85 7.30 -2.49
N GLN A 139 -26.78 8.17 -2.88
CA GLN A 139 -26.48 9.32 -3.75
C GLN A 139 -25.52 10.30 -3.05
N GLU A 140 -25.79 10.67 -1.80
CA GLU A 140 -24.92 11.56 -1.02
C GLU A 140 -23.54 10.93 -0.75
N ALA A 141 -23.48 9.61 -0.54
CA ALA A 141 -22.21 8.88 -0.44
C ALA A 141 -21.44 8.88 -1.77
N LEU A 142 -22.13 8.74 -2.91
CA LEU A 142 -21.52 8.83 -4.24
C LEU A 142 -20.99 10.23 -4.52
N ASP A 143 -21.76 11.27 -4.18
CA ASP A 143 -21.35 12.66 -4.35
C ASP A 143 -20.15 12.97 -3.46
N ALA A 144 -20.16 12.53 -2.20
CA ALA A 144 -19.02 12.64 -1.30
C ALA A 144 -17.80 11.85 -1.81
N ALA A 145 -17.98 10.63 -2.32
CA ALA A 145 -16.88 9.83 -2.88
C ALA A 145 -16.32 10.42 -4.18
N THR A 146 -17.16 11.09 -4.97
CA THR A 146 -16.77 11.78 -6.21
C THR A 146 -16.06 13.11 -5.90
N ALA A 147 -16.57 13.86 -4.92
CA ALA A 147 -15.99 15.11 -4.44
C ALA A 147 -14.71 14.88 -3.61
N LYS A 148 -14.59 13.72 -2.95
CA LYS A 148 -13.31 13.21 -2.44
C LYS A 148 -12.39 13.09 -3.65
N LYS A 149 -11.55 14.12 -3.85
CA LYS A 149 -10.31 13.98 -4.60
C LYS A 149 -9.53 12.91 -3.87
N CYS A 150 -9.70 11.65 -4.27
CA CYS A 150 -8.90 10.56 -3.76
C CYS A 150 -7.46 11.05 -3.92
N PRO A 151 -6.71 11.25 -2.83
CA PRO A 151 -5.37 11.77 -2.96
C PRO A 151 -4.68 10.80 -3.89
N ARG A 152 -4.35 11.25 -5.11
CA ARG A 152 -3.39 10.55 -5.96
C ARG A 152 -2.25 10.29 -4.99
N GLY A 153 -1.94 9.02 -4.74
CA GLY A 153 -0.88 8.64 -3.80
C GLY A 153 0.29 9.58 -4.00
N PRO A 154 0.92 10.05 -2.91
CA PRO A 154 1.67 11.29 -2.89
C PRO A 154 2.53 11.43 -4.17
N LYS A 155 2.40 12.55 -4.90
CA LYS A 155 3.14 12.79 -6.17
C LYS A 155 4.64 12.53 -6.00
N LYS A 156 5.15 12.78 -4.79
CA LYS A 156 6.44 12.30 -4.32
C LYS A 156 6.19 10.94 -3.68
N LYS A 157 6.76 9.86 -4.20
CA LYS A 157 6.78 8.56 -3.54
C LYS A 157 7.96 8.55 -2.53
N PRO A 158 7.77 8.97 -1.26
CA PRO A 158 8.89 9.15 -0.32
C PRO A 158 9.61 7.83 -0.06
N TYR A 159 8.88 6.71 -0.05
CA TYR A 159 9.42 5.37 0.10
C TYR A 159 10.34 4.96 -1.07
N GLN A 160 10.08 5.43 -2.30
CA GLN A 160 11.01 5.23 -3.42
C GLN A 160 12.30 6.04 -3.25
N ILE A 161 12.18 7.27 -2.73
CA ILE A 161 13.34 8.12 -2.45
C ILE A 161 14.17 7.53 -1.30
N ALA A 162 13.53 7.08 -0.23
CA ALA A 162 14.17 6.45 0.91
C ALA A 162 14.88 5.14 0.50
N LEU A 163 14.22 4.29 -0.29
CA LEU A 163 14.84 3.06 -0.79
C LEU A 163 16.03 3.36 -1.71
N ALA A 164 15.90 4.34 -2.61
CA ALA A 164 17.00 4.77 -3.47
C ALA A 164 18.18 5.35 -2.66
N LEU A 165 17.91 6.08 -1.59
CA LEU A 165 18.91 6.58 -0.66
C LEU A 165 19.64 5.43 0.05
N THR A 166 18.91 4.49 0.65
CA THR A 166 19.53 3.31 1.28
C THR A 166 20.39 2.52 0.30
N CYS A 167 19.93 2.34 -0.94
CA CYS A 167 20.73 1.68 -1.98
C CYS A 167 22.00 2.46 -2.31
N LEU A 168 21.92 3.80 -2.38
CA LEU A 168 23.06 4.66 -2.69
C LEU A 168 24.09 4.65 -1.56
N THR A 169 23.66 4.85 -0.31
CA THR A 169 24.53 4.84 0.87
C THR A 169 25.25 3.51 1.01
N MET A 170 24.51 2.40 0.87
CA MET A 170 25.09 1.06 0.94
C MET A 170 26.08 0.78 -0.20
N TRP A 171 25.76 1.25 -1.42
CA TRP A 171 26.67 1.11 -2.55
C TRP A 171 27.95 1.89 -2.34
N GLU A 172 27.87 3.16 -1.93
CA GLU A 172 29.02 4.03 -1.69
C GLU A 172 29.87 3.58 -0.50
N GLY A 173 29.27 2.91 0.49
CA GLY A 173 30.00 2.25 1.58
C GLY A 173 30.80 1.02 1.14
N CYS A 174 30.38 0.34 0.07
CA CYS A 174 31.04 -0.88 -0.41
C CYS A 174 31.95 -0.65 -1.63
N ARG A 175 31.62 0.33 -2.48
CA ARG A 175 32.23 0.54 -3.80
C ARG A 175 32.31 2.03 -4.13
N GLN A 176 33.21 2.37 -5.05
CA GLN A 176 33.28 3.73 -5.57
C GLN A 176 31.98 4.11 -6.30
N LYS A 177 31.66 5.40 -6.24
CA LYS A 177 30.40 5.98 -6.76
C LYS A 177 30.05 5.60 -8.20
N ASN A 178 31.06 5.40 -9.05
CA ASN A 178 30.90 5.11 -10.47
C ASN A 178 31.22 3.64 -10.84
N SER A 179 31.40 2.76 -9.86
CA SER A 179 31.63 1.34 -10.11
C SER A 179 30.42 0.71 -10.85
N PRO A 180 30.67 -0.23 -11.78
CA PRO A 180 29.61 -0.96 -12.46
C PRO A 180 28.82 -1.82 -11.47
N GLY A 181 27.54 -2.10 -11.77
CA GLY A 181 26.66 -2.90 -10.91
C GLY A 181 25.64 -2.11 -10.08
N ARG A 182 25.83 -0.79 -9.92
CA ARG A 182 24.99 0.07 -9.05
C ARG A 182 23.51 0.06 -9.47
N LEU A 183 23.26 0.12 -10.77
CA LEU A 183 21.91 0.10 -11.32
C LEU A 183 21.27 -1.27 -11.16
N GLU A 184 21.98 -2.37 -11.43
CA GLU A 184 21.44 -3.73 -11.23
C GLU A 184 21.13 -4.01 -9.76
N PHE A 185 22.01 -3.60 -8.84
CA PHE A 185 21.80 -3.72 -7.40
C PHE A 185 20.53 -2.97 -6.96
N THR A 186 20.42 -1.69 -7.36
CA THR A 186 19.24 -0.88 -7.02
C THR A 186 17.97 -1.48 -7.64
N ARG A 187 18.05 -1.98 -8.88
CA ARG A 187 16.92 -2.67 -9.54
C ARG A 187 16.48 -3.91 -8.74
N ALA A 188 17.43 -4.71 -8.24
CA ALA A 188 17.11 -5.88 -7.42
C ALA A 188 16.36 -5.48 -6.12
N ALA A 189 16.80 -4.42 -5.44
CA ALA A 189 16.14 -3.91 -4.25
C ALA A 189 14.71 -3.40 -4.52
N PHE A 190 14.52 -2.65 -5.62
CA PHE A 190 13.20 -2.17 -6.03
C PHE A 190 12.25 -3.31 -6.44
N ASN A 191 12.76 -4.32 -7.17
CA ASN A 191 12.00 -5.51 -7.53
C ASN A 191 11.58 -6.31 -6.29
N ALA A 192 12.47 -6.47 -5.29
CA ALA A 192 12.13 -7.14 -4.02
C ALA A 192 11.01 -6.40 -3.26
N ALA A 193 10.97 -5.07 -3.37
CA ALA A 193 9.90 -4.24 -2.84
C ALA A 193 8.61 -4.27 -3.69
N GLY A 194 8.55 -5.04 -4.77
CA GLY A 194 7.40 -5.09 -5.68
C GLY A 194 7.24 -3.84 -6.56
N MET A 195 8.27 -3.00 -6.65
CA MET A 195 8.26 -1.75 -7.41
C MET A 195 9.04 -1.90 -8.71
N TYR A 196 8.35 -2.21 -9.79
CA TYR A 196 8.96 -2.33 -11.11
C TYR A 196 9.15 -0.95 -11.74
N LEU A 197 10.40 -0.48 -11.78
CA LEU A 197 10.78 0.78 -12.42
C LEU A 197 11.77 0.52 -13.57
N HIS A 198 11.59 1.25 -14.68
CA HIS A 198 12.58 1.26 -15.76
C HIS A 198 13.89 1.92 -15.31
N ASP A 199 15.01 1.46 -15.86
CA ASP A 199 16.35 1.93 -15.51
C ASP A 199 16.53 3.45 -15.60
N LYS A 200 15.92 4.08 -16.61
CA LYS A 200 15.93 5.55 -16.75
C LYS A 200 15.33 6.24 -15.51
N ARG A 201 14.26 5.68 -14.93
CA ARG A 201 13.64 6.19 -13.70
C ARG A 201 14.48 5.90 -12.47
N ILE A 202 15.07 4.71 -12.37
CA ILE A 202 15.99 4.35 -11.26
C ILE A 202 17.20 5.28 -11.29
N GLY A 203 17.84 5.48 -12.45
CA GLY A 203 18.98 6.38 -12.62
C GLY A 203 18.65 7.84 -12.27
N ALA A 204 17.46 8.31 -12.67
CA ALA A 204 16.99 9.64 -12.29
C ALA A 204 16.77 9.78 -10.77
N LEU A 205 16.22 8.76 -10.11
CA LEU A 205 16.06 8.73 -8.65
C LEU A 205 17.41 8.77 -7.94
N LEU A 206 18.36 7.91 -8.33
CA LEU A 206 19.71 7.88 -7.75
C LEU A 206 20.43 9.22 -7.91
N THR A 207 20.31 9.85 -9.10
CA THR A 207 20.91 11.17 -9.36
C THR A 207 20.27 12.26 -8.51
N LYS A 208 18.94 12.22 -8.36
CA LYS A 208 18.21 13.18 -7.52
C LYS A 208 18.62 13.07 -6.06
N VAL A 209 18.76 11.85 -5.55
CA VAL A 209 19.14 11.59 -4.16
C VAL A 209 20.60 11.99 -3.92
N GLY A 210 21.53 11.58 -4.78
CA GLY A 210 22.95 11.93 -4.64
C GLY A 210 23.24 13.44 -4.73
N LYS A 211 22.44 14.21 -5.49
CA LYS A 211 22.53 15.69 -5.50
C LYS A 211 21.99 16.33 -4.22
N SER A 212 21.07 15.67 -3.53
CA SER A 212 20.44 16.17 -2.30
C SER A 212 21.36 16.00 -1.09
N GLU A 213 22.19 14.95 -1.07
CA GLU A 213 23.23 14.75 -0.05
C GLU A 213 24.39 15.74 -0.19
N CYS A 214 24.89 16.00 -1.41
CA CYS A 214 25.96 17.00 -1.63
C CYS A 214 25.59 18.42 -1.15
N ARG A 215 24.30 18.75 -1.01
CA ARG A 215 23.86 20.06 -0.49
C ARG A 215 23.75 20.12 1.04
N ARG A 216 23.80 18.98 1.74
CA ARG A 216 23.75 18.92 3.22
C ARG A 216 25.14 18.82 3.85
N SER A 217 26.16 18.52 3.05
CA SER A 217 27.56 18.36 3.49
C SER A 217 28.44 19.58 3.21
N ASN A 218 27.86 20.68 2.70
CA ASN A 218 28.47 22.01 2.54
C ASN A 218 27.74 23.00 3.43
#